data_AF-A0A661XHW5-F1
#
_entry.id   AF-A0A661XHW5-F1
#
_cell.length_a   1.000
_cell.length_b   1.000
_cell.length_c   1.000
_cell.angle_alpha   90.00
_cell.angle_beta   90.00
_cell.angle_gamma   90.00
#
_symmetry.space_group_name_H-M   'P 1'
#
loop_
_entity.id
_entity.type
_entity.pdbx_description
1 polymer ?
#
loop_
_entity_poly.entity_id
_entity_poly.type
_entity_poly.pdbx_seq_one_letter_code
_entity_poly.pdbx_strand_id
1 'polypeptide(L)'
;LIGRKTFGKGLVQTTRPVGYNSQVKITVAKYYTPSGRCIQAIDYSHRNPDGSVGKIPDSLMVAFNTASGRTVYDGGGITPDIEVKAEYFSPVAIGLLTEGKVFNYATIYYYDHPKAINMKDFVLSDESYTHFTKWLEDVDLEYDSDLERAVVAFEDAAKESVHYEELKADIEALKEDILHDQAKDLITNKQEIKEVLAEQIVGRYFLTRGEIANAITHDPDVTKAIEVLNNSSQYNELLTSKK
;
A
#
# COMPACT_ATOMS: atom_id res chain seq x y z
N LEU A 1 -5.77 2.98 18.28
CA LEU A 1 -5.18 3.19 16.93
C LEU A 1 -4.89 1.83 16.33
N ILE A 2 -5.34 1.58 15.12
CA ILE A 2 -5.16 0.32 14.38
C ILE A 2 -4.55 0.69 13.03
N GLY A 3 -3.61 -0.12 12.53
CA GLY A 3 -2.99 0.07 11.22
C GLY A 3 -1.48 0.10 11.31
N ARG A 4 -0.85 1.15 10.74
CA ARG A 4 0.61 1.28 10.66
C ARG A 4 1.13 2.50 11.40
N LYS A 5 2.43 2.48 11.71
CA LYS A 5 3.13 3.66 12.23
C LYS A 5 3.10 4.79 11.19
N THR A 6 2.69 5.98 11.61
CA THR A 6 2.58 7.14 10.70
C THR A 6 3.95 7.64 10.26
N PHE A 7 3.99 8.41 9.17
CA PHE A 7 5.23 8.96 8.61
C PHE A 7 6.01 9.86 9.58
N GLY A 8 5.34 10.47 10.56
CA GLY A 8 5.95 11.39 11.52
C GLY A 8 6.25 12.79 10.97
N LYS A 9 5.54 13.26 9.94
CA LYS A 9 5.69 14.64 9.44
C LYS A 9 4.99 15.63 10.35
N GLY A 10 5.75 16.25 11.25
CA GLY A 10 5.27 17.16 12.28
C GLY A 10 5.59 18.64 12.07
N LEU A 11 6.18 19.05 10.94
CA LEU A 11 6.57 20.45 10.69
C LEU A 11 5.44 21.27 10.07
N VAL A 12 5.24 22.48 10.58
CA VAL A 12 4.34 23.49 9.99
C VAL A 12 5.18 24.51 9.24
N GLN A 13 4.84 24.73 7.97
CA GLN A 13 5.55 25.64 7.09
C GLN A 13 4.63 26.77 6.61
N THR A 14 5.14 28.00 6.56
CA THR A 14 4.49 29.15 5.94
C THR A 14 5.33 29.63 4.76
N THR A 15 4.70 30.12 3.70
CA THR A 15 5.42 30.80 2.62
C THR A 15 5.42 32.31 2.86
N ARG A 16 6.50 32.99 2.45
CA ARG A 16 6.62 34.45 2.44
C ARG A 16 7.14 34.90 1.09
N PRO A 17 6.48 35.87 0.42
CA PRO A 17 6.98 36.39 -0.85
C PRO A 17 8.27 37.19 -0.61
N VAL A 18 9.24 37.06 -1.51
CA VAL A 18 10.52 37.78 -1.46
C VAL A 18 10.78 38.64 -2.70
N GLY A 19 9.75 38.86 -3.52
CA GLY A 19 9.84 39.60 -4.80
C GLY A 19 10.05 38.66 -6.00
N TYR A 20 9.97 39.21 -7.22
CA TYR A 20 10.21 38.50 -8.49
C TYR A 20 9.50 37.14 -8.61
N ASN A 21 8.21 37.09 -8.25
CA ASN A 21 7.39 35.87 -8.24
C ASN A 21 8.02 34.70 -7.44
N SER A 22 8.91 35.01 -6.49
CA SER A 22 9.62 34.04 -5.67
C SER A 22 9.07 34.02 -4.23
N GLN A 23 9.12 32.86 -3.61
CA GLN A 23 8.63 32.64 -2.24
C GLN A 23 9.64 31.84 -1.43
N VAL A 24 9.81 32.20 -0.16
CA VAL A 24 10.58 31.43 0.81
C VAL A 24 9.62 30.63 1.67
N LYS A 25 9.88 29.33 1.81
CA LYS A 25 9.14 28.42 2.69
C LYS A 25 9.86 28.28 4.02
N ILE A 26 9.25 28.75 5.10
CA ILE A 26 9.84 28.81 6.43
C ILE A 26 9.10 27.86 7.36
N THR A 27 9.81 26.99 8.05
CA THR A 27 9.24 26.16 9.13
C THR A 27 9.07 27.00 10.38
N VAL A 28 7.84 27.11 10.87
CA VAL A 28 7.48 28.01 11.99
C VAL A 28 7.06 27.29 13.26
N ALA A 29 6.62 26.04 13.16
CA ALA A 29 6.16 25.27 14.32
C ALA A 29 6.32 23.76 14.13
N LYS A 30 6.14 23.03 15.23
CA LYS A 30 6.07 21.57 15.28
C LYS A 30 4.75 21.12 15.92
N TYR A 31 4.21 20.00 15.48
CA TYR A 31 3.07 19.34 16.10
C TYR A 31 3.49 18.50 17.30
N TYR A 32 2.72 18.65 18.39
CA TYR A 32 2.87 17.88 19.62
C TYR A 32 1.53 17.23 19.96
N THR A 33 1.59 16.04 20.53
CA THR A 33 0.41 15.42 21.14
C THR A 33 0.07 16.09 22.48
N PRO A 34 -1.14 15.89 23.05
CA PRO A 34 -1.51 16.45 24.34
C PRO A 34 -0.57 16.12 25.50
N SER A 35 0.19 15.02 25.42
CA SER A 35 1.21 14.66 26.41
C SER A 35 2.53 15.43 26.25
N GLY A 36 2.60 16.41 25.35
CA GLY A 36 3.83 17.16 25.05
C GLY A 36 4.83 16.39 24.18
N ARG A 37 4.48 15.20 23.69
CA ARG A 37 5.34 14.39 22.80
C ARG A 37 5.33 14.97 21.38
N CYS A 38 6.52 15.26 20.83
CA CYS A 38 6.70 15.68 19.45
C CYS A 38 6.45 14.49 18.49
N ILE A 39 5.69 14.70 17.41
CA ILE A 39 5.45 13.64 16.41
C ILE A 39 6.49 13.61 15.29
N GLN A 40 7.34 14.65 15.21
CA GLN A 40 8.33 14.81 14.15
C GLN A 40 9.32 13.65 14.14
N ALA A 41 9.45 12.97 13.00
CA ALA A 41 10.49 11.96 12.82
C ALA A 41 11.88 12.63 12.82
N ILE A 42 12.84 11.98 13.48
CA ILE A 42 14.23 12.47 13.58
C ILE A 42 14.96 12.28 12.25
N ASP A 43 14.71 11.15 11.60
CA ASP A 43 15.32 10.80 10.31
C ASP A 43 14.24 10.42 9.29
N TYR A 44 14.33 11.04 8.11
CA TYR A 44 13.49 10.73 6.95
C TYR A 44 14.23 9.98 5.85
N SER A 45 15.57 10.01 5.89
CA SER A 45 16.44 9.55 4.82
C SER A 45 16.66 8.05 4.87
N HIS A 46 16.72 7.46 6.07
CA HIS A 46 16.88 6.02 6.24
C HIS A 46 15.56 5.38 6.67
N ARG A 47 14.78 4.97 5.68
CA ARG A 47 13.56 4.19 5.87
C ARG A 47 13.79 2.72 5.59
N ASN A 48 12.96 1.90 6.21
CA ASN A 48 12.89 0.50 5.85
C ASN A 48 12.30 0.35 4.42
N PRO A 49 12.52 -0.79 3.73
CA PRO A 49 11.98 -1.03 2.40
C PRO A 49 10.45 -0.90 2.30
N ASP A 50 9.73 -1.18 3.39
CA ASP A 50 8.27 -1.02 3.50
C ASP A 50 7.82 0.45 3.70
N GLY A 51 8.76 1.41 3.67
CA GLY A 51 8.50 2.83 3.86
C GLY A 51 8.28 3.24 5.33
N SER A 52 8.38 2.32 6.28
CA SER A 52 8.30 2.64 7.72
C SER A 52 9.55 3.40 8.20
N VAL A 53 9.42 4.13 9.32
CA VAL A 53 10.55 4.83 9.94
C VAL A 53 11.57 3.78 10.41
N GLY A 54 12.82 3.92 9.96
CA GLY A 54 13.93 3.05 10.36
C GLY A 54 14.09 2.97 11.88
N LYS A 55 14.77 1.94 12.36
CA LYS A 55 14.96 1.72 13.80
C LYS A 55 15.76 2.88 14.39
N ILE A 56 15.10 3.73 15.17
CA ILE A 56 15.75 4.78 15.93
C ILE A 56 16.30 4.14 17.21
N PRO A 57 17.59 4.32 17.55
CA PRO A 57 18.13 3.85 18.80
C PRO A 57 17.33 4.38 20.00
N ASP A 58 16.99 3.50 20.94
CA ASP A 58 16.21 3.84 22.12
C ASP A 58 16.83 4.99 22.94
N SER A 59 18.16 5.16 22.87
CA SER A 59 18.91 6.25 23.51
C SER A 59 18.57 7.64 22.97
N LEU A 60 18.01 7.75 21.77
CA LEU A 60 17.59 9.01 21.16
C LEU A 60 16.09 9.29 21.40
N MET A 61 15.37 8.36 22.01
CA MET A 61 13.93 8.45 22.23
C MET A 61 13.62 8.91 23.65
N VAL A 62 12.68 9.84 23.78
CA VAL A 62 12.18 10.30 25.07
C VAL A 62 10.84 9.65 25.37
N ALA A 63 10.70 9.10 26.57
CA ALA A 63 9.46 8.51 27.05
C ALA A 63 8.48 9.60 27.54
N PHE A 64 7.23 9.47 27.13
CA PHE A 64 6.10 10.31 27.54
C PHE A 64 4.96 9.42 28.01
N ASN A 65 4.04 9.97 28.79
CA ASN A 65 2.84 9.26 29.23
C ASN A 65 1.59 9.88 28.63
N THR A 66 0.72 9.04 28.08
CA THR A 66 -0.64 9.44 27.70
C THR A 66 -1.45 9.87 28.94
N ALA A 67 -2.58 10.55 28.75
CA ALA A 67 -3.47 10.92 29.85
C ALA A 67 -3.90 9.73 30.72
N SER A 68 -4.00 8.53 30.13
CA SER A 68 -4.35 7.29 30.84
C SER A 68 -3.15 6.61 31.51
N GLY A 69 -1.92 7.15 31.37
CA GLY A 69 -0.71 6.63 32.03
C GLY A 69 0.14 5.66 31.20
N ARG A 70 -0.28 5.34 29.96
CA ARG A 70 0.50 4.46 29.07
C ARG A 70 1.76 5.16 28.56
N THR A 71 2.91 4.48 28.67
CA THR A 71 4.19 4.93 28.11
C THR A 71 4.18 4.91 26.59
N VAL A 72 4.66 5.99 26.00
CA VAL A 72 4.82 6.16 24.56
C VAL A 72 6.11 6.93 24.28
N TYR A 73 6.73 6.68 23.14
CA TYR A 73 8.03 7.28 22.80
C TYR A 73 7.90 8.26 21.63
N ASP A 74 8.75 9.29 21.61
CA ASP A 74 8.83 10.24 20.50
C ASP A 74 9.68 9.75 19.31
N GLY A 75 10.00 10.65 18.39
CA GLY A 75 11.06 10.44 17.40
C GLY A 75 10.64 9.77 16.09
N GLY A 76 9.43 9.21 15.98
CA GLY A 76 9.05 8.45 14.77
C GLY A 76 7.57 8.51 14.37
N GLY A 77 6.82 9.56 14.70
CA GLY A 77 5.40 9.63 14.40
C GLY A 77 4.52 8.96 15.46
N ILE A 78 3.38 8.41 15.04
CA ILE A 78 2.39 7.79 15.92
C ILE A 78 2.34 6.30 15.62
N THR A 79 2.74 5.49 16.61
CA THR A 79 2.66 4.03 16.56
C THR A 79 1.23 3.59 16.90
N PRO A 80 0.65 2.64 16.15
CA PRO A 80 -0.67 2.11 16.44
C PRO A 80 -0.65 1.22 17.69
N ASP A 81 -1.82 1.01 18.29
CA ASP A 81 -2.00 0.08 19.42
C ASP A 81 -2.12 -1.37 18.92
N ILE A 82 -2.67 -1.54 17.71
CA ILE A 82 -2.72 -2.81 16.98
C ILE A 82 -2.10 -2.58 15.61
N GLU A 83 -1.03 -3.30 15.33
CA GLU A 83 -0.36 -3.26 14.04
C GLU A 83 -1.05 -4.20 13.05
N VAL A 84 -1.29 -3.70 11.83
CA VAL A 84 -1.80 -4.46 10.69
C VAL A 84 -0.74 -4.43 9.59
N LYS A 85 -0.44 -5.56 8.96
CA LYS A 85 0.58 -5.66 7.89
C LYS A 85 0.07 -5.06 6.58
N ALA A 86 1.00 -4.65 5.72
CA ALA A 86 0.66 -3.90 4.52
C ALA A 86 0.51 -4.97 3.49
N GLU A 87 -0.62 -4.89 2.81
CA GLU A 87 -0.85 -5.68 1.62
C GLU A 87 -0.47 -4.75 0.46
N TYR A 88 0.54 -5.19 -0.26
CA TYR A 88 0.95 -4.55 -1.50
C TYR A 88 0.40 -5.38 -2.62
N PHE A 89 -0.08 -4.70 -3.67
CA PHE A 89 -0.57 -5.39 -4.84
C PHE A 89 0.53 -6.24 -5.49
N SER A 90 0.19 -7.44 -5.94
CA SER A 90 1.09 -8.25 -6.76
C SER A 90 1.50 -7.49 -8.03
N PRO A 91 2.69 -7.77 -8.62
CA PRO A 91 3.12 -7.12 -9.85
C PRO A 91 2.09 -7.21 -10.99
N VAL A 92 1.42 -8.36 -11.13
CA VAL A 92 0.35 -8.55 -12.12
C VAL A 92 -0.86 -7.65 -11.83
N ALA A 93 -1.29 -7.52 -10.57
CA ALA A 93 -2.39 -6.62 -10.20
C ALA A 93 -2.04 -5.16 -10.45
N ILE A 94 -0.79 -4.76 -10.15
CA ILE A 94 -0.28 -3.41 -10.46
C ILE A 94 -0.30 -3.15 -11.97
N GLY A 95 0.18 -4.10 -12.79
CA GLY A 95 0.15 -4.00 -14.25
C GLY A 95 -1.28 -3.83 -14.77
N LEU A 96 -2.19 -4.70 -14.32
CA LEU A 96 -3.62 -4.66 -14.67
C LEU A 96 -4.27 -3.30 -14.35
N LEU A 97 -3.93 -2.71 -13.19
CA LEU A 97 -4.41 -1.40 -12.78
C LEU A 97 -3.79 -0.26 -13.61
N THR A 98 -2.47 -0.27 -13.77
CA THR A 98 -1.70 0.81 -14.39
C THR A 98 -2.01 0.92 -15.89
N GLU A 99 -2.16 -0.22 -16.57
CA GLU A 99 -2.56 -0.27 -17.97
C GLU A 99 -4.09 -0.13 -18.17
N GLY A 100 -4.85 0.00 -17.09
CA GLY A 100 -6.31 0.18 -17.15
C GLY A 100 -7.06 -1.06 -17.64
N LYS A 101 -6.47 -2.26 -17.59
CA LYS A 101 -7.15 -3.50 -18.03
C LYS A 101 -8.39 -3.79 -17.18
N VAL A 102 -8.27 -3.61 -15.86
CA VAL A 102 -9.39 -3.78 -14.92
C VAL A 102 -10.51 -2.78 -15.23
N PHE A 103 -10.14 -1.52 -15.52
CA PHE A 103 -11.07 -0.46 -15.90
C PHE A 103 -11.81 -0.80 -17.20
N ASN A 104 -11.09 -1.27 -18.22
CA ASN A 104 -11.66 -1.62 -19.52
C ASN A 104 -12.61 -2.80 -19.40
N TYR A 105 -12.19 -3.87 -18.71
CA TYR A 105 -13.05 -5.03 -18.49
C TYR A 105 -14.28 -4.72 -17.65
N ALA A 106 -14.16 -3.89 -16.60
CA ALA A 106 -15.30 -3.46 -15.81
C ALA A 106 -16.38 -2.78 -16.68
N THR A 107 -15.97 -2.04 -17.71
CA THR A 107 -16.88 -1.43 -18.69
C THR A 107 -17.60 -2.48 -19.53
N ILE A 108 -16.88 -3.50 -20.02
CA ILE A 108 -17.48 -4.63 -20.74
C ILE A 108 -18.50 -5.35 -19.85
N TYR A 109 -18.09 -5.69 -18.63
CA TYR A 109 -18.94 -6.34 -17.65
C TYR A 109 -20.24 -5.56 -17.40
N TYR A 110 -20.15 -4.24 -17.23
CA TYR A 110 -21.31 -3.37 -17.00
C TYR A 110 -22.33 -3.42 -18.15
N TYR A 111 -21.88 -3.38 -19.40
CA TYR A 111 -22.78 -3.43 -20.55
C TYR A 111 -23.40 -4.80 -20.75
N ASP A 112 -22.71 -5.88 -20.40
CA ASP A 112 -23.23 -7.25 -20.43
C ASP A 112 -24.20 -7.55 -19.27
N HIS A 113 -24.13 -6.76 -18.19
CA HIS A 113 -24.92 -6.95 -16.98
C HIS A 113 -25.72 -5.68 -16.61
N PRO A 114 -26.70 -5.23 -17.41
CA PRO A 114 -27.39 -3.95 -17.19
C PRO A 114 -28.22 -3.87 -15.89
N LYS A 115 -28.37 -4.99 -15.17
CA LYS A 115 -29.10 -5.02 -13.89
C LYS A 115 -28.21 -4.51 -12.76
N ALA A 116 -28.77 -3.66 -11.91
CA ALA A 116 -28.06 -3.15 -10.75
C ALA A 116 -27.61 -4.28 -9.81
N ILE A 117 -26.36 -4.19 -9.37
CA ILE A 117 -25.74 -5.06 -8.36
C ILE A 117 -25.83 -4.42 -6.97
N ASN A 118 -25.54 -5.19 -5.92
CA ASN A 118 -25.40 -4.62 -4.57
C ASN A 118 -23.95 -4.17 -4.34
N MET A 119 -23.72 -2.89 -4.07
CA MET A 119 -22.35 -2.37 -3.92
C MET A 119 -21.51 -3.00 -2.80
N LYS A 120 -22.12 -3.47 -1.71
CA LYS A 120 -21.38 -4.05 -0.56
C LYS A 120 -21.18 -5.55 -0.70
N ASP A 121 -22.22 -6.24 -1.17
CA ASP A 121 -22.25 -7.70 -1.22
C ASP A 121 -21.73 -8.25 -2.57
N PHE A 122 -21.32 -7.38 -3.49
CA PHE A 122 -20.79 -7.81 -4.78
C PHE A 122 -19.42 -8.46 -4.61
N VAL A 123 -19.34 -9.70 -5.05
CA VAL A 123 -18.11 -10.47 -5.18
C VAL A 123 -18.05 -10.96 -6.62
N LEU A 124 -16.91 -10.77 -7.29
CA LEU A 124 -16.75 -11.30 -8.64
C LEU A 124 -16.85 -12.82 -8.61
N SER A 125 -17.70 -13.39 -9.47
CA SER A 125 -17.82 -14.85 -9.57
C SER A 125 -16.58 -15.45 -10.25
N ASP A 126 -16.33 -16.74 -10.01
CA ASP A 126 -15.25 -17.46 -10.70
C ASP A 126 -15.50 -17.56 -12.21
N GLU A 127 -16.76 -17.64 -12.63
CA GLU A 127 -17.15 -17.61 -14.05
C GLU A 127 -16.78 -16.25 -14.68
N SER A 128 -17.16 -15.14 -14.03
CA SER A 128 -16.82 -13.79 -14.48
C SER A 128 -15.31 -13.55 -14.50
N TYR A 129 -14.56 -14.20 -13.60
CA TYR A 129 -13.10 -14.17 -13.61
C TYR A 129 -12.52 -14.95 -14.78
N THR A 130 -13.06 -16.13 -15.12
CA THR A 130 -12.65 -16.87 -16.32
C THR A 130 -12.94 -16.09 -17.61
N HIS A 131 -14.06 -15.37 -17.66
CA HIS A 131 -14.33 -14.44 -18.77
C HIS A 131 -13.29 -13.33 -18.85
N PHE A 132 -12.86 -12.78 -17.72
CA PHE A 132 -11.81 -11.76 -17.65
C PHE A 132 -10.47 -12.30 -18.16
N THR A 133 -10.02 -13.46 -17.69
CA THR A 133 -8.74 -14.04 -18.13
C THR A 133 -8.75 -14.36 -19.61
N LYS A 134 -9.90 -14.84 -20.14
CA LYS A 134 -10.06 -15.08 -21.58
C LYS A 134 -10.02 -13.79 -22.39
N TRP A 135 -10.69 -12.73 -21.93
CA TRP A 135 -10.62 -11.42 -22.58
C TRP A 135 -9.18 -10.88 -22.59
N LEU A 136 -8.42 -11.15 -21.54
CA LEU A 136 -7.03 -10.71 -21.39
C LEU A 136 -6.07 -11.46 -22.35
N GLU A 137 -6.41 -12.64 -22.85
CA GLU A 137 -5.59 -13.35 -23.86
C GLU A 137 -5.46 -12.56 -25.17
N ASP A 138 -6.46 -11.74 -25.49
CA ASP A 138 -6.48 -10.89 -26.69
C ASP A 138 -5.87 -9.49 -26.43
N VAL A 139 -5.33 -9.25 -25.23
CA VAL A 139 -4.86 -7.92 -24.80
C VAL A 139 -3.48 -8.05 -24.17
N ASP A 140 -2.48 -7.44 -24.80
CA ASP A 140 -1.12 -7.37 -24.24
C ASP A 140 -1.13 -6.72 -22.85
N LEU A 141 -0.41 -7.32 -21.91
CA LEU A 141 -0.21 -6.83 -20.55
C LEU A 141 1.28 -6.92 -20.23
N GLU A 142 1.92 -5.79 -19.99
CA GLU A 142 3.32 -5.71 -19.58
C GLU A 142 3.40 -5.38 -18.09
N TYR A 143 4.17 -6.18 -17.35
CA TYR A 143 4.50 -5.87 -15.96
C TYR A 143 5.82 -6.53 -15.58
N ASP A 144 6.57 -5.84 -14.73
CA ASP A 144 7.79 -6.38 -14.15
C ASP A 144 7.61 -6.63 -12.65
N SER A 145 8.04 -7.80 -12.21
CA SER A 145 8.26 -8.11 -10.81
C SER A 145 9.46 -7.35 -10.24
N ASP A 146 9.52 -7.23 -8.91
CA ASP A 146 10.69 -6.65 -8.23
C ASP A 146 11.97 -7.44 -8.52
N LEU A 147 11.85 -8.75 -8.74
CA LEU A 147 12.98 -9.62 -9.05
C LEU A 147 13.50 -9.37 -10.47
N GLU A 148 12.62 -9.24 -11.45
CA GLU A 148 12.99 -8.88 -12.83
C GLU A 148 13.67 -7.51 -12.86
N ARG A 149 13.08 -6.50 -12.19
CA ARG A 149 13.71 -5.18 -12.06
C ARG A 149 15.09 -5.25 -11.41
N ALA A 150 15.26 -6.09 -10.39
CA ALA A 150 16.55 -6.26 -9.71
C ALA A 150 17.60 -6.92 -10.62
N VAL A 151 17.20 -7.89 -11.44
CA VAL A 151 18.11 -8.55 -12.39
C VAL A 151 18.50 -7.61 -13.53
N VAL A 152 17.57 -6.81 -14.05
CA VAL A 152 17.89 -5.75 -15.03
C VAL A 152 18.86 -4.73 -14.43
N ALA A 153 18.61 -4.26 -13.22
CA ALA A 153 19.52 -3.33 -12.54
C ALA A 153 20.91 -3.95 -12.27
N PHE A 154 20.95 -5.25 -11.93
CA PHE A 154 22.20 -5.99 -11.77
C PHE A 154 22.95 -6.12 -13.09
N GLU A 155 22.26 -6.42 -14.19
CA GLU A 155 22.85 -6.49 -15.52
C GLU A 155 23.43 -5.13 -15.94
N ASP A 156 22.71 -4.05 -15.73
CA ASP A 156 23.18 -2.70 -16.08
C ASP A 156 24.44 -2.33 -15.29
N ALA A 157 24.49 -2.66 -14.00
CA ALA A 157 25.71 -2.51 -13.20
C ALA A 157 26.84 -3.44 -13.66
N ALA A 158 26.51 -4.68 -14.06
CA ALA A 158 27.49 -5.66 -14.54
C ALA A 158 28.11 -5.22 -15.88
N LYS A 159 27.35 -4.58 -16.78
CA LYS A 159 27.84 -4.02 -18.06
C LYS A 159 28.92 -2.95 -17.87
N GLU A 160 28.92 -2.25 -16.75
CA GLU A 160 29.97 -1.29 -16.39
C GLU A 160 31.22 -1.97 -15.80
N SER A 161 31.16 -3.27 -15.51
CA SER A 161 32.25 -4.04 -14.92
C SER A 161 33.10 -4.77 -15.96
N VAL A 162 34.36 -5.05 -15.60
CA VAL A 162 35.28 -5.86 -16.42
C VAL A 162 34.83 -7.33 -16.52
N HIS A 163 33.93 -7.78 -15.64
CA HIS A 163 33.46 -9.17 -15.55
C HIS A 163 32.20 -9.44 -16.36
N TYR A 164 31.68 -8.47 -17.12
CA TYR A 164 30.43 -8.63 -17.85
C TYR A 164 30.41 -9.88 -18.76
N GLU A 165 31.47 -10.11 -19.52
CA GLU A 165 31.54 -11.26 -20.44
C GLU A 165 31.48 -12.62 -19.73
N GLU A 166 31.97 -12.71 -18.48
CA GLU A 166 31.89 -13.92 -17.66
C GLU A 166 30.48 -14.09 -17.07
N LEU A 167 29.84 -12.99 -16.67
CA LEU A 167 28.53 -13.00 -16.00
C LEU A 167 27.35 -13.06 -16.97
N LYS A 168 27.56 -12.72 -18.25
CA LYS A 168 26.48 -12.56 -19.23
C LYS A 168 25.61 -13.82 -19.36
N ALA A 169 26.21 -15.00 -19.44
CA ALA A 169 25.47 -16.25 -19.59
C ALA A 169 24.60 -16.54 -18.35
N ASP A 170 25.14 -16.29 -17.15
CA ASP A 170 24.42 -16.51 -15.89
C ASP A 170 23.27 -15.50 -15.71
N ILE A 171 23.46 -14.25 -16.14
CA ILE A 171 22.42 -13.22 -16.10
C ILE A 171 21.26 -13.57 -17.05
N GLU A 172 21.56 -13.99 -18.28
CA GLU A 172 20.52 -14.38 -19.23
C GLU A 172 19.75 -15.62 -18.77
N ALA A 173 20.46 -16.62 -18.21
CA ALA A 173 19.80 -17.77 -17.59
C ALA A 173 18.90 -17.35 -16.41
N LEU A 174 19.37 -16.44 -15.56
CA LEU A 174 18.57 -15.93 -14.45
C LEU A 174 17.33 -15.19 -14.93
N LYS A 175 17.43 -14.38 -16.00
CA LYS A 175 16.28 -13.73 -16.62
C LYS A 175 15.25 -14.75 -17.10
N GLU A 176 15.69 -15.77 -17.84
CA GLU A 176 14.80 -16.83 -18.32
C GLU A 176 14.09 -17.55 -17.18
N ASP A 177 14.79 -17.81 -16.06
CA ASP A 177 14.24 -18.49 -14.89
C ASP A 177 13.19 -17.66 -14.12
N ILE A 178 13.30 -16.32 -14.18
CA ILE A 178 12.43 -15.41 -13.43
C ILE A 178 11.37 -14.73 -14.30
N LEU A 179 11.39 -14.97 -15.62
CA LEU A 179 10.37 -14.46 -16.54
C LEU A 179 8.99 -14.79 -15.98
N HIS A 180 8.20 -13.75 -15.74
CA HIS A 180 6.86 -13.92 -15.23
C HIS A 180 6.01 -14.78 -16.19
N ASP A 181 5.27 -15.71 -15.61
CA ASP A 181 4.26 -16.48 -16.33
C ASP A 181 2.90 -15.85 -15.99
N GLN A 182 2.40 -15.04 -16.92
CA GLN A 182 1.13 -14.33 -16.76
C GLN A 182 -0.02 -15.28 -16.39
N ALA A 183 -0.10 -16.46 -17.00
CA ALA A 183 -1.18 -17.40 -16.69
C ALA A 183 -1.08 -17.90 -15.25
N LYS A 184 0.13 -18.24 -14.80
CA LYS A 184 0.39 -18.68 -13.42
C LYS A 184 0.17 -17.56 -12.41
N ASP A 185 0.55 -16.33 -12.73
CA ASP A 185 0.40 -15.16 -11.85
C ASP A 185 -1.06 -14.78 -11.67
N LEU A 186 -1.87 -14.83 -12.74
CA LEU A 186 -3.31 -14.65 -12.66
C LEU A 186 -3.95 -15.71 -11.76
N ILE A 187 -3.53 -16.97 -11.85
CA ILE A 187 -4.03 -18.04 -10.98
C ILE A 187 -3.61 -17.82 -9.53
N THR A 188 -2.34 -17.50 -9.29
CA THR A 188 -1.77 -17.35 -7.94
C THR A 188 -2.38 -16.17 -7.20
N ASN A 189 -2.60 -15.06 -7.89
CA ASN A 189 -3.11 -13.81 -7.32
C ASN A 189 -4.62 -13.62 -7.58
N LYS A 190 -5.34 -14.71 -7.90
CA LYS A 190 -6.76 -14.68 -8.31
C LYS A 190 -7.64 -13.89 -7.34
N GLN A 191 -7.48 -14.11 -6.03
CA GLN A 191 -8.34 -13.48 -5.03
C GLN A 191 -8.18 -11.96 -5.02
N GLU A 192 -6.95 -11.47 -5.00
CA GLU A 192 -6.61 -10.05 -5.07
C GLU A 192 -7.15 -9.42 -6.37
N ILE A 193 -6.92 -10.06 -7.51
CA ILE A 193 -7.38 -9.53 -8.80
C ILE A 193 -8.92 -9.47 -8.86
N LYS A 194 -9.60 -10.45 -8.26
CA LYS A 194 -11.08 -10.45 -8.16
C LYS A 194 -11.59 -9.29 -7.31
N GLU A 195 -10.92 -8.96 -6.21
CA GLU A 195 -11.27 -7.79 -5.37
C GLU A 195 -11.09 -6.49 -6.15
N VAL A 196 -9.94 -6.32 -6.81
CA VAL A 196 -9.68 -5.15 -7.65
C VAL A 196 -10.69 -5.01 -8.80
N LEU A 197 -11.04 -6.12 -9.48
CA LEU A 197 -12.09 -6.14 -10.49
C LEU A 197 -13.47 -5.80 -9.90
N ALA A 198 -13.78 -6.33 -8.73
CA ALA A 198 -15.05 -6.07 -8.06
C ALA A 198 -15.21 -4.58 -7.75
N GLU A 199 -14.17 -3.94 -7.21
CA GLU A 199 -14.16 -2.51 -6.96
C GLU A 199 -14.44 -1.71 -8.24
N GLN A 200 -13.70 -1.99 -9.33
CA GLN A 200 -13.87 -1.29 -10.61
C GLN A 200 -15.26 -1.52 -11.23
N ILE A 201 -15.79 -2.74 -11.13
CA ILE A 201 -17.13 -3.08 -11.61
C ILE A 201 -18.19 -2.33 -10.82
N VAL A 202 -18.12 -2.36 -9.49
CA VAL A 202 -19.06 -1.62 -8.63
C VAL A 202 -18.98 -0.11 -8.90
N GLY A 203 -17.79 0.40 -9.20
CA GLY A 203 -17.57 1.76 -9.68
C GLY A 203 -18.35 2.13 -10.93
N ARG A 204 -18.63 1.18 -11.83
CA ARG A 204 -19.47 1.45 -13.02
C ARG A 204 -20.94 1.68 -12.69
N TYR A 205 -21.46 1.05 -11.64
CA TYR A 205 -22.86 1.21 -11.23
C TYR A 205 -23.07 2.37 -10.27
N PHE A 206 -22.09 2.65 -9.40
CA PHE A 206 -22.27 3.55 -8.25
C PHE A 206 -21.17 4.61 -8.12
N LEU A 207 -20.28 4.72 -9.11
CA LEU A 207 -19.13 5.62 -9.10
C LEU A 207 -18.21 5.35 -7.89
N THR A 208 -17.41 6.34 -7.50
CA THR A 208 -16.46 6.26 -6.39
C THR A 208 -17.09 5.81 -5.07
N ARG A 209 -18.37 6.12 -4.83
CA ARG A 209 -19.06 5.64 -3.63
C ARG A 209 -19.16 4.12 -3.59
N GLY A 210 -19.39 3.51 -4.75
CA GLY A 210 -19.44 2.07 -4.91
C GLY A 210 -18.10 1.40 -4.67
N GLU A 211 -17.06 1.91 -5.34
CA GLU A 211 -15.67 1.45 -5.19
C GLU A 211 -15.28 1.42 -3.72
N ILE A 212 -15.45 2.54 -3.01
CA ILE A 212 -15.14 2.64 -1.58
C ILE A 212 -15.99 1.69 -0.74
N ALA A 213 -17.29 1.57 -1.04
CA ALA A 213 -18.18 0.69 -0.27
C ALA A 213 -17.81 -0.79 -0.41
N ASN A 214 -17.29 -1.20 -1.56
CA ASN A 214 -16.82 -2.57 -1.81
C ASN A 214 -15.43 -2.78 -1.20
N ALA A 215 -14.47 -1.89 -1.44
CA ALA A 215 -13.09 -1.97 -0.93
C ALA A 215 -13.05 -2.15 0.60
N ILE A 216 -13.89 -1.39 1.33
CA ILE A 216 -13.98 -1.45 2.80
C ILE A 216 -14.39 -2.84 3.32
N THR A 217 -15.03 -3.69 2.51
CA THR A 217 -15.48 -5.02 2.95
C THR A 217 -14.35 -6.04 3.09
N HIS A 218 -13.23 -5.82 2.42
CA HIS A 218 -12.04 -6.67 2.46
C HIS A 218 -10.78 -5.91 2.90
N ASP A 219 -10.90 -4.62 3.26
CA ASP A 219 -9.81 -3.85 3.84
C ASP A 219 -9.37 -4.48 5.19
N PRO A 220 -8.06 -4.80 5.35
CA PRO A 220 -7.57 -5.48 6.54
C PRO A 220 -7.60 -4.59 7.80
N ASP A 221 -7.43 -3.27 7.65
CA ASP A 221 -7.52 -2.32 8.76
C ASP A 221 -8.95 -2.21 9.28
N VAL A 222 -9.93 -2.13 8.36
CA VAL A 222 -11.36 -2.11 8.68
C VAL A 222 -11.79 -3.42 9.32
N THR A 223 -11.39 -4.54 8.73
CA THR A 223 -11.69 -5.88 9.26
C THR A 223 -11.17 -6.01 10.69
N LYS A 224 -9.93 -5.58 10.94
CA LYS A 224 -9.35 -5.60 12.28
C LYS A 224 -10.06 -4.65 13.23
N ALA A 225 -10.49 -3.49 12.77
CA ALA A 225 -11.27 -2.56 13.58
C ALA A 225 -12.62 -3.14 14.00
N ILE A 226 -13.33 -3.81 13.09
CA ILE A 226 -14.61 -4.48 13.40
C ILE A 226 -14.39 -5.61 14.42
N GLU A 227 -13.36 -6.43 14.25
CA GLU A 227 -13.00 -7.49 15.20
C GLU A 227 -12.83 -6.94 16.62
N VAL A 228 -12.05 -5.86 16.76
CA VAL A 228 -11.75 -5.24 18.05
C VAL A 228 -12.98 -4.58 18.67
N LEU A 229 -13.79 -3.88 17.87
CA LEU A 229 -15.01 -3.22 18.35
C LEU A 229 -16.06 -4.23 18.83
N ASN A 230 -16.12 -5.41 18.21
CA ASN A 230 -17.01 -6.49 18.64
C ASN A 230 -16.50 -7.26 19.87
N ASN A 231 -15.24 -7.06 20.28
CA ASN A 231 -14.66 -7.64 21.47
C ASN A 231 -14.52 -6.59 22.59
N SER A 232 -15.58 -6.40 23.37
CA SER A 232 -15.61 -5.39 24.45
C SER A 232 -14.48 -5.54 25.47
N SER A 233 -14.03 -6.78 25.75
CA SER A 233 -12.92 -7.01 26.68
C SER A 233 -11.60 -6.45 26.13
N GLN A 234 -11.27 -6.82 24.89
CA GLN A 234 -10.06 -6.34 24.22
C GLN A 234 -10.11 -4.82 24.02
N TYR A 235 -11.24 -4.28 23.58
CA TYR A 235 -11.42 -2.84 23.41
C TYR A 235 -11.17 -2.07 24.71
N ASN A 236 -11.77 -2.53 25.82
CA ASN A 236 -11.57 -1.90 27.12
C ASN A 236 -10.11 -2.04 27.61
N GLU A 237 -9.48 -3.19 27.40
CA GLU A 237 -8.06 -3.38 27.73
C GLU A 237 -7.17 -2.34 27.02
N LEU A 238 -7.42 -2.08 25.73
CA LEU A 238 -6.66 -1.10 24.94
C LEU A 238 -6.85 0.35 25.43
N LEU A 239 -8.00 0.66 26.03
CA LEU A 239 -8.29 2.00 26.56
C LEU A 239 -7.78 2.21 28.00
N THR A 240 -7.58 1.13 28.75
CA THR A 240 -7.03 1.17 30.11
C THR A 240 -5.50 1.12 30.09
N SER A 241 -4.82 1.84 30.99
CA SER A 241 -3.39 1.59 31.18
C SER A 241 -3.18 0.24 31.85
N LYS A 242 -2.26 -0.56 31.31
CA LYS A 242 -1.62 -1.63 32.07
C LYS A 242 -0.82 -0.96 33.18
N LYS A 243 -1.36 -1.00 34.40
CA LYS A 243 -0.67 -0.56 35.62
C LYS A 243 0.56 -1.42 35.87
#